data_AF-A0A3E0RB67-F1
#
_entry.id   AF-A0A3E0RB67-F1
#
_cell.length_a   1.000
_cell.length_b   1.000
_cell.length_c   1.000
_cell.angle_alpha   90.00
_cell.angle_beta   90.00
_cell.angle_gamma   90.00
#
_symmetry.space_group_name_H-M   'P 1'
#
loop_
_entity.id
_entity.type
_entity.pdbx_description
1 polymer ?
#
loop_
_entity_poly.entity_id
_entity_poly.type
_entity_poly.pdbx_seq_one_letter_code
_entity_poly.pdbx_strand_id
1 'polypeptide(L)'
;MQAEDKTVDIDTSGPGAEVQLEENKKPENETVEVQNETTTEDNVKSDDTSEKSDEQLDVRSDENSEEQKTEKKEEVKEEKDEHGKYSESVQKRIAKLTKKMREAERQREEALAFARRIQDENKSLNSRVNVLDTDYVAEMEGRVKSSLLAAQQKLIAARESDDKKAEVEALTAISQLGYEQAKVAELKTKQEMEKKVAAEKPKEQAQPYQPTVQAPDPRAEEWATKNEWFGKDNAMTYTAFDLHRKLTEEEGFDPQTDEYYKEIDKRIRLEFPNKFDKPVEKTTSKPTQTVASATRSPKTSRKTVKLTPSQVAIAKKLGVPLEEYAKQLINTKEV
;
A
#
# COMPACT_ATOMS: atom_id res chain seq x y z
N MET A 1 8.32 -31.51 -10.21
CA MET A 1 9.49 -30.65 -9.88
C MET A 1 9.62 -29.61 -10.98
N GLN A 2 10.03 -28.39 -10.65
CA GLN A 2 10.38 -27.39 -11.66
C GLN A 2 11.75 -27.76 -12.26
N ALA A 3 11.94 -27.49 -13.55
CA ALA A 3 13.28 -27.53 -14.16
C ALA A 3 13.96 -26.19 -13.87
N GLU A 4 15.16 -26.22 -13.30
CA GLU A 4 15.96 -25.01 -13.10
C GLU A 4 16.72 -24.66 -14.38
N ASP A 5 16.44 -23.49 -14.95
CA ASP A 5 17.21 -22.95 -16.05
C ASP A 5 18.64 -22.63 -15.57
N LYS A 6 19.63 -23.41 -16.03
CA LYS A 6 21.05 -23.17 -15.76
C LYS A 6 21.55 -21.94 -16.55
N THR A 7 21.18 -20.74 -16.11
CA THR A 7 21.77 -19.49 -16.59
C THR A 7 23.24 -19.44 -16.19
N VAL A 8 24.14 -19.55 -17.16
CA VAL A 8 25.60 -19.54 -16.91
C VAL A 8 26.11 -18.10 -16.97
N ASP A 9 26.58 -17.58 -15.83
CA ASP A 9 27.18 -16.25 -15.76
C ASP A 9 28.33 -16.08 -16.76
N ILE A 10 28.41 -14.86 -17.30
CA ILE A 10 29.45 -14.41 -18.22
C ILE A 10 30.16 -13.21 -17.62
N ASP A 11 31.44 -13.35 -17.29
CA ASP A 11 32.27 -12.21 -16.94
C ASP A 11 32.34 -11.24 -18.14
N THR A 12 31.92 -10.00 -17.90
CA THR A 12 31.88 -8.92 -18.88
C THR A 12 32.86 -7.78 -18.54
N SER A 13 33.72 -7.96 -17.54
CA SER A 13 34.63 -6.92 -17.01
C SER A 13 35.87 -6.66 -17.88
N GLY A 14 35.96 -7.27 -19.07
CA GLY A 14 37.07 -7.09 -20.01
C GLY A 14 36.94 -5.86 -20.91
N PRO A 15 38.04 -5.35 -21.49
CA PRO A 15 37.98 -4.36 -22.55
C PRO A 15 37.40 -4.97 -23.84
N GLY A 16 36.54 -4.21 -24.54
CA GLY A 16 36.01 -4.58 -25.86
C GLY A 16 37.08 -4.49 -26.97
N ALA A 17 36.76 -5.03 -28.15
CA ALA A 17 37.68 -5.08 -29.30
C ALA A 17 37.07 -4.46 -30.56
N GLU A 18 37.86 -3.73 -31.34
CA GLU A 18 37.48 -3.27 -32.68
C GLU A 18 38.27 -4.06 -33.73
N VAL A 19 37.54 -4.75 -34.61
CA VAL A 19 38.10 -5.72 -35.56
C VAL A 19 37.92 -5.21 -37.00
N GLN A 20 39.00 -5.29 -37.78
CA GLN A 20 39.00 -5.08 -39.22
C GLN A 20 38.92 -6.45 -39.90
N LEU A 21 38.18 -6.56 -41.00
CA LEU A 21 37.82 -7.85 -41.59
C LEU A 21 38.20 -7.92 -43.07
N GLU A 22 39.31 -8.60 -43.38
CA GLU A 22 39.57 -9.07 -44.73
C GLU A 22 38.62 -10.22 -45.12
N GLU A 23 38.11 -10.17 -46.36
CA GLU A 23 37.16 -11.13 -46.91
C GLU A 23 37.89 -12.32 -47.54
N ASN A 24 37.63 -13.53 -47.04
CA ASN A 24 38.08 -14.78 -47.66
C ASN A 24 37.18 -15.97 -47.25
N LYS A 25 37.26 -17.08 -48.01
CA LYS A 25 36.22 -18.14 -48.03
C LYS A 25 36.28 -19.17 -46.88
N LYS A 26 35.08 -19.67 -46.53
CA LYS A 26 34.71 -21.01 -45.97
C LYS A 26 35.44 -22.20 -46.66
N PRO A 27 35.41 -23.47 -46.18
CA PRO A 27 34.56 -24.08 -45.12
C PRO A 27 35.37 -25.00 -44.13
N GLU A 28 34.89 -25.93 -43.27
CA GLU A 28 33.57 -26.38 -42.74
C GLU A 28 33.75 -27.20 -41.42
N ASN A 29 32.66 -27.44 -40.66
CA ASN A 29 32.50 -28.46 -39.58
C ASN A 29 33.37 -28.24 -38.29
N GLU A 30 33.12 -28.81 -37.09
CA GLU A 30 32.28 -29.96 -36.68
C GLU A 30 31.77 -29.83 -35.20
N THR A 31 30.73 -30.59 -34.84
CA THR A 31 30.04 -30.60 -33.51
C THR A 31 30.37 -31.85 -32.67
N VAL A 32 30.21 -31.80 -31.33
CA VAL A 32 29.80 -32.93 -30.40
C VAL A 32 29.79 -32.41 -28.94
N GLU A 33 28.63 -32.30 -28.26
CA GLU A 33 28.10 -33.14 -27.15
C GLU A 33 28.77 -32.96 -25.74
N VAL A 34 28.19 -33.24 -24.55
CA VAL A 34 26.85 -33.13 -23.87
C VAL A 34 27.03 -33.79 -22.45
N GLN A 35 25.99 -33.87 -21.59
CA GLN A 35 25.90 -34.57 -20.27
C GLN A 35 26.34 -33.71 -19.04
N ASN A 36 25.56 -33.47 -17.97
CA ASN A 36 24.75 -34.30 -17.02
C ASN A 36 25.60 -34.81 -15.82
N GLU A 37 25.14 -35.07 -14.59
CA GLU A 37 23.87 -34.91 -13.80
C GLU A 37 24.18 -33.99 -12.54
N THR A 38 23.43 -33.71 -11.45
CA THR A 38 22.14 -34.11 -10.79
C THR A 38 22.22 -35.10 -9.60
N THR A 39 21.36 -34.92 -8.56
CA THR A 39 20.98 -35.88 -7.45
C THR A 39 21.76 -35.75 -6.11
N THR A 40 21.19 -36.05 -4.91
CA THR A 40 20.23 -35.27 -4.06
C THR A 40 20.25 -35.79 -2.57
N GLU A 41 19.29 -35.33 -1.73
CA GLU A 41 18.86 -35.89 -0.40
C GLU A 41 19.72 -35.51 0.86
N ASP A 42 19.23 -35.55 2.12
CA ASP A 42 17.91 -35.99 2.65
C ASP A 42 17.44 -35.28 3.97
N ASN A 43 16.14 -35.43 4.27
CA ASN A 43 15.39 -35.52 5.56
C ASN A 43 15.70 -34.66 6.81
N VAL A 44 14.62 -34.28 7.53
CA VAL A 44 14.11 -35.03 8.72
C VAL A 44 12.59 -34.77 8.90
N LYS A 45 11.85 -35.78 9.39
CA LYS A 45 10.39 -35.81 9.60
C LYS A 45 10.00 -35.69 11.09
N SER A 46 8.81 -35.13 11.38
CA SER A 46 7.96 -35.51 12.54
C SER A 46 6.46 -35.33 12.22
N ASP A 47 5.61 -36.19 12.80
CA ASP A 47 4.14 -36.11 12.74
C ASP A 47 3.56 -35.46 14.02
N ASP A 48 2.36 -34.88 13.97
CA ASP A 48 1.16 -35.49 14.60
C ASP A 48 -0.14 -34.88 14.02
N THR A 49 -1.30 -35.44 14.39
CA THR A 49 -2.59 -35.32 13.67
C THR A 49 -3.67 -34.62 14.50
N SER A 50 -4.57 -33.87 13.84
CA SER A 50 -5.89 -33.58 14.41
C SER A 50 -6.98 -33.45 13.33
N GLU A 51 -8.23 -33.35 13.79
CA GLU A 51 -9.47 -33.80 13.16
C GLU A 51 -9.88 -33.16 11.82
N LYS A 52 -10.81 -33.86 11.17
CA LYS A 52 -11.35 -33.62 9.83
C LYS A 52 -12.76 -33.05 9.90
N SER A 53 -13.05 -31.99 9.13
CA SER A 53 -14.42 -31.55 8.85
C SER A 53 -14.59 -31.29 7.34
N ASP A 54 -15.40 -32.10 6.67
CA ASP A 54 -15.88 -31.85 5.30
C ASP A 54 -17.12 -30.94 5.36
N GLU A 55 -17.09 -29.79 4.70
CA GLU A 55 -18.33 -29.13 4.25
C GLU A 55 -18.15 -28.60 2.83
N GLN A 56 -18.81 -29.29 1.88
CA GLN A 56 -18.62 -29.14 0.45
C GLN A 56 -19.85 -28.44 -0.17
N LEU A 57 -19.74 -27.14 -0.43
CA LEU A 57 -20.80 -26.41 -1.15
C LEU A 57 -20.69 -26.62 -2.66
N ASP A 58 -21.44 -27.60 -3.16
CA ASP A 58 -21.66 -27.81 -4.60
C ASP A 58 -22.64 -26.75 -5.14
N VAL A 59 -22.18 -25.95 -6.11
CA VAL A 59 -23.04 -25.04 -6.90
C VAL A 59 -22.73 -25.30 -8.37
N ARG A 60 -23.39 -26.32 -8.92
CA ARG A 60 -23.37 -26.65 -10.34
C ARG A 60 -24.34 -25.79 -11.15
N SER A 61 -23.90 -25.48 -12.37
CA SER A 61 -24.72 -25.30 -13.56
C SER A 61 -25.83 -24.23 -13.54
N ASP A 62 -25.55 -23.13 -14.24
CA ASP A 62 -26.48 -22.65 -15.27
C ASP A 62 -25.67 -22.35 -16.54
N GLU A 63 -25.79 -23.22 -17.55
CA GLU A 63 -25.12 -23.13 -18.85
C GLU A 63 -26.01 -23.79 -19.92
N ASN A 64 -26.68 -22.97 -20.74
CA ASN A 64 -26.90 -23.26 -22.16
C ASN A 64 -27.40 -22.01 -22.93
N SER A 65 -27.23 -22.05 -24.26
CA SER A 65 -27.77 -21.14 -25.29
C SER A 65 -27.23 -19.69 -25.27
N GLU A 66 -26.80 -19.12 -26.39
CA GLU A 66 -27.01 -19.53 -27.80
C GLU A 66 -25.73 -19.88 -28.56
N GLU A 67 -25.90 -20.71 -29.60
CA GLU A 67 -24.82 -21.29 -30.39
C GLU A 67 -24.36 -20.42 -31.58
N GLN A 68 -23.09 -20.66 -31.96
CA GLN A 68 -22.57 -20.65 -33.33
C GLN A 68 -23.03 -19.55 -34.31
N LYS A 69 -22.08 -18.69 -34.70
CA LYS A 69 -22.00 -18.24 -36.10
C LYS A 69 -20.61 -18.47 -36.69
N THR A 70 -20.61 -19.00 -37.90
CA THR A 70 -19.49 -19.66 -38.56
C THR A 70 -18.42 -18.74 -39.15
N GLU A 71 -17.20 -19.30 -39.18
CA GLU A 71 -16.15 -19.15 -40.20
C GLU A 71 -15.49 -17.79 -40.50
N LYS A 72 -14.23 -17.72 -40.06
CA LYS A 72 -13.05 -17.64 -40.93
C LYS A 72 -12.90 -16.40 -41.84
N LYS A 73 -12.15 -15.42 -41.32
CA LYS A 73 -11.32 -14.51 -42.12
C LYS A 73 -9.96 -14.31 -41.40
N GLU A 74 -8.93 -15.07 -41.77
CA GLU A 74 -7.93 -14.69 -42.78
C GLU A 74 -6.86 -13.74 -42.20
N GLU A 75 -5.93 -14.39 -41.50
CA GLU A 75 -4.51 -14.05 -41.27
C GLU A 75 -3.97 -12.76 -41.94
N VAL A 76 -3.83 -11.68 -41.16
CA VAL A 76 -3.03 -10.50 -41.54
C VAL A 76 -2.32 -9.89 -40.32
N LYS A 77 -0.98 -9.87 -40.37
CA LYS A 77 -0.05 -9.10 -39.53
C LYS A 77 0.03 -9.42 -38.02
N GLU A 78 0.96 -10.33 -37.72
CA GLU A 78 1.95 -10.08 -36.67
C GLU A 78 2.85 -8.86 -37.05
N GLU A 79 3.79 -8.46 -36.17
CA GLU A 79 4.59 -7.21 -36.23
C GLU A 79 3.88 -5.89 -35.83
N LYS A 80 3.22 -5.85 -34.67
CA LYS A 80 3.00 -4.60 -33.89
C LYS A 80 3.12 -4.77 -32.36
N ASP A 81 3.59 -5.93 -31.91
CA ASP A 81 2.97 -6.58 -30.74
C ASP A 81 3.89 -6.69 -29.51
N GLU A 82 4.66 -5.62 -29.22
CA GLU A 82 5.41 -5.48 -27.96
C GLU A 82 5.00 -4.21 -27.21
N HIS A 83 5.02 -3.04 -27.86
CA HIS A 83 4.57 -1.78 -27.26
C HIS A 83 3.08 -1.83 -26.85
N GLY A 84 2.24 -2.57 -27.58
CA GLY A 84 0.84 -2.84 -27.20
C GLY A 84 0.72 -3.61 -25.89
N LYS A 85 1.43 -4.74 -25.77
CA LYS A 85 1.45 -5.57 -24.56
C LYS A 85 1.95 -4.82 -23.33
N TYR A 86 2.96 -3.95 -23.49
CA TYR A 86 3.42 -3.08 -22.40
C TYR A 86 2.30 -2.13 -21.93
N SER A 87 1.64 -1.44 -22.88
CA SER A 87 0.51 -0.54 -22.59
C SER A 87 -0.65 -1.26 -21.88
N GLU A 88 -1.03 -2.44 -22.36
CA GLU A 88 -2.03 -3.29 -21.71
C GLU A 88 -1.65 -3.67 -20.28
N SER A 89 -0.38 -4.04 -20.03
CA SER A 89 0.09 -4.43 -18.70
C SER A 89 -0.05 -3.27 -17.69
N VAL A 90 0.24 -2.04 -18.13
CA VAL A 90 0.06 -0.81 -17.36
C VAL A 90 -1.42 -0.52 -17.17
N GLN A 91 -2.26 -0.63 -18.20
CA GLN A 91 -3.71 -0.44 -18.11
C GLN A 91 -4.37 -1.45 -17.15
N LYS A 92 -3.97 -2.73 -17.20
CA LYS A 92 -4.40 -3.79 -16.29
C LYS A 92 -3.97 -3.50 -14.84
N ARG A 93 -2.75 -2.97 -14.62
CA ARG A 93 -2.27 -2.54 -13.30
C ARG A 93 -3.06 -1.33 -12.77
N ILE A 94 -3.30 -0.31 -13.60
CA ILE A 94 -4.10 0.87 -13.25
C ILE A 94 -5.52 0.44 -12.88
N ALA A 95 -6.18 -0.39 -13.70
CA ALA A 95 -7.52 -0.90 -13.41
C ALA A 95 -7.58 -1.66 -12.06
N LYS A 96 -6.57 -2.49 -11.75
CA LYS A 96 -6.45 -3.17 -10.44
C LYS A 96 -6.28 -2.19 -9.28
N LEU A 97 -5.47 -1.14 -9.45
CA LEU A 97 -5.28 -0.08 -8.46
C LEU A 97 -6.57 0.76 -8.26
N THR A 98 -7.25 1.15 -9.33
CA THR A 98 -8.54 1.86 -9.27
C THR A 98 -9.63 1.02 -8.62
N LYS A 99 -9.66 -0.31 -8.87
CA LYS A 99 -10.55 -1.22 -8.15
C LYS A 99 -10.23 -1.22 -6.65
N LYS A 100 -8.96 -1.44 -6.27
CA LYS A 100 -8.52 -1.44 -4.87
C LYS A 100 -8.82 -0.12 -4.16
N MET A 101 -8.63 1.03 -4.83
CA MET A 101 -8.99 2.35 -4.33
C MET A 101 -10.48 2.45 -4.00
N ARG A 102 -11.37 2.14 -4.96
CA ARG A 102 -12.83 2.19 -4.77
C ARG A 102 -13.32 1.21 -3.71
N GLU A 103 -12.65 0.07 -3.57
CA GLU A 103 -12.97 -0.96 -2.57
C GLU A 103 -12.56 -0.51 -1.16
N ALA A 104 -11.36 0.07 -1.01
CA ALA A 104 -10.90 0.68 0.24
C ALA A 104 -11.70 1.94 0.63
N GLU A 105 -12.16 2.72 -0.36
CA GLU A 105 -13.05 3.87 -0.18
C GLU A 105 -14.40 3.42 0.37
N ARG A 106 -15.03 2.38 -0.22
CA ARG A 106 -16.26 1.78 0.32
C ARG A 106 -16.07 1.23 1.74
N GLN A 107 -14.99 0.50 2.00
CA GLN A 107 -14.67 -0.02 3.34
C GLN A 107 -14.51 1.12 4.37
N ARG A 108 -13.91 2.23 3.97
CA ARG A 108 -13.80 3.44 4.80
C ARG A 108 -15.17 4.10 5.05
N GLU A 109 -16.02 4.22 4.03
CA GLU A 109 -17.38 4.76 4.18
C GLU A 109 -18.23 3.88 5.11
N GLU A 110 -18.17 2.56 4.94
CA GLU A 110 -18.88 1.59 5.77
C GLU A 110 -18.40 1.61 7.23
N ALA A 111 -17.08 1.66 7.46
CA ALA A 111 -16.52 1.81 8.80
C ALA A 111 -16.93 3.14 9.47
N LEU A 112 -16.99 4.24 8.71
CA LEU A 112 -17.46 5.54 9.21
C LEU A 112 -18.97 5.55 9.48
N ALA A 113 -19.78 4.85 8.67
CA ALA A 113 -21.21 4.68 8.89
C ALA A 113 -21.48 3.82 10.13
N PHE A 114 -20.72 2.73 10.33
CA PHE A 114 -20.77 1.90 11.53
C PHE A 114 -20.38 2.69 12.79
N ALA A 115 -19.26 3.43 12.75
CA ALA A 115 -18.82 4.25 13.87
C ALA A 115 -19.86 5.31 14.26
N ARG A 116 -20.49 5.98 13.29
CA ARG A 116 -21.62 6.90 13.52
C ARG A 116 -22.82 6.20 14.15
N ARG A 117 -23.22 5.04 13.63
CA ARG A 117 -24.33 4.24 14.19
C ARG A 117 -24.08 3.88 15.65
N ILE A 118 -22.88 3.41 15.98
CA ILE A 118 -22.50 3.08 17.37
C ILE A 118 -22.45 4.33 18.25
N GLN A 119 -22.02 5.48 17.73
CA GLN A 119 -22.03 6.76 18.46
C GLN A 119 -23.47 7.23 18.76
N ASP A 120 -24.38 7.17 17.78
CA ASP A 120 -25.78 7.55 17.94
C ASP A 120 -26.55 6.56 18.84
N GLU A 121 -26.25 5.26 18.73
CA GLU A 121 -26.79 4.23 19.62
C GLU A 121 -26.36 4.47 21.08
N ASN A 122 -25.06 4.64 21.36
CA ASN A 122 -24.55 4.99 22.69
C ASN A 122 -25.16 6.30 23.23
N LYS A 123 -25.32 7.32 22.38
CA LYS A 123 -25.99 8.57 22.74
C LYS A 123 -27.46 8.37 23.11
N SER A 124 -28.18 7.52 22.38
CA SER A 124 -29.59 7.18 22.68
C SER A 124 -29.72 6.36 23.96
N LEU A 125 -28.83 5.40 24.20
CA LEU A 125 -28.78 4.57 25.40
C LEU A 125 -28.47 5.43 26.63
N ASN A 126 -27.44 6.27 26.56
CA ASN A 126 -27.10 7.20 27.63
C ASN A 126 -28.25 8.19 27.93
N SER A 127 -28.93 8.71 26.90
CA SER A 127 -30.12 9.55 27.07
C SER A 127 -31.26 8.80 27.79
N ARG A 128 -31.50 7.53 27.42
CA ARG A 128 -32.53 6.69 28.05
C ARG A 128 -32.18 6.34 29.51
N VAL A 129 -30.92 6.03 29.81
CA VAL A 129 -30.44 5.79 31.18
C VAL A 129 -30.64 7.03 32.03
N ASN A 130 -30.20 8.21 31.56
CA ASN A 130 -30.38 9.47 32.29
C ASN A 130 -31.84 9.79 32.63
N VAL A 131 -32.79 9.49 31.72
CA VAL A 131 -34.23 9.64 31.96
C VAL A 131 -34.74 8.63 32.98
N LEU A 132 -34.40 7.35 32.83
CA LEU A 132 -34.79 6.30 33.80
C LEU A 132 -34.26 6.59 35.21
N ASP A 133 -33.03 7.09 35.32
CA ASP A 133 -32.42 7.45 36.61
C ASP A 133 -33.05 8.71 37.23
N THR A 134 -33.52 9.69 36.45
CA THR A 134 -34.29 10.82 37.00
C THR A 134 -35.69 10.41 37.42
N ASP A 135 -36.37 9.61 36.60
CA ASP A 135 -37.75 9.19 36.83
C ASP A 135 -37.82 8.24 38.04
N TYR A 136 -36.89 7.30 38.17
CA TYR A 136 -36.79 6.42 39.33
C TYR A 136 -36.58 7.20 40.64
N VAL A 137 -35.71 8.21 40.64
CA VAL A 137 -35.48 9.05 41.84
C VAL A 137 -36.69 9.94 42.16
N ALA A 138 -37.45 10.38 41.15
CA ALA A 138 -38.70 11.11 41.36
C ALA A 138 -39.82 10.20 41.92
N GLU A 139 -39.99 8.99 41.37
CA GLU A 139 -40.96 7.99 41.85
C GLU A 139 -40.64 7.54 43.29
N MET A 140 -39.36 7.30 43.62
CA MET A 140 -38.97 6.99 45.00
C MET A 140 -39.23 8.16 45.94
N GLU A 141 -39.01 9.41 45.51
CA GLU A 141 -39.39 10.58 46.32
C GLU A 141 -40.90 10.69 46.53
N GLY A 142 -41.71 10.50 45.48
CA GLY A 142 -43.18 10.53 45.56
C GLY A 142 -43.73 9.42 46.45
N ARG A 143 -43.17 8.21 46.33
CA ARG A 143 -43.49 7.07 47.20
C ARG A 143 -43.16 7.36 48.65
N VAL A 144 -41.94 7.82 48.96
CA VAL A 144 -41.52 8.12 50.35
C VAL A 144 -42.34 9.26 50.94
N LYS A 145 -42.66 10.31 50.17
CA LYS A 145 -43.55 11.40 50.64
C LYS A 145 -44.97 10.88 50.96
N SER A 146 -45.56 10.05 50.10
CA SER A 146 -46.91 9.53 50.32
C SER A 146 -46.98 8.51 51.46
N SER A 147 -45.98 7.64 51.63
CA SER A 147 -45.91 6.73 52.78
C SER A 147 -45.64 7.45 54.09
N LEU A 148 -44.82 8.52 54.09
CA LEU A 148 -44.54 9.32 55.28
C LEU A 148 -45.80 10.08 55.75
N LEU A 149 -46.56 10.67 54.82
CA LEU A 149 -47.86 11.25 55.11
C LEU A 149 -48.85 10.19 55.66
N ALA A 150 -48.89 9.00 55.07
CA ALA A 150 -49.74 7.91 55.58
C ALA A 150 -49.33 7.43 56.98
N ALA A 151 -48.03 7.38 57.28
CA ALA A 151 -47.52 7.03 58.60
C ALA A 151 -47.80 8.13 59.65
N GLN A 152 -47.73 9.40 59.26
CA GLN A 152 -48.18 10.53 60.10
C GLN A 152 -49.68 10.44 60.42
N GLN A 153 -50.53 10.13 59.44
CA GLN A 153 -51.97 9.95 59.67
C GLN A 153 -52.26 8.74 60.58
N LYS A 154 -51.54 7.62 60.41
CA LYS A 154 -51.58 6.48 61.36
C LYS A 154 -51.21 6.91 62.79
N LEU A 155 -50.16 7.73 62.96
CA LEU A 155 -49.72 8.21 64.27
C LEU A 155 -50.76 9.13 64.93
N ILE A 156 -51.45 9.98 64.15
CA ILE A 156 -52.55 10.82 64.65
C ILE A 156 -53.70 9.93 65.12
N ALA A 157 -54.18 9.02 64.26
CA ALA A 157 -55.28 8.11 64.60
C ALA A 157 -54.99 7.21 65.82
N ALA A 158 -53.75 6.72 65.96
CA ALA A 158 -53.32 5.92 67.10
C ALA A 158 -53.33 6.72 68.42
N ARG A 159 -53.03 8.02 68.38
CA ARG A 159 -53.13 8.92 69.55
C ARG A 159 -54.58 9.26 69.89
N GLU A 160 -55.43 9.43 68.88
CA GLU A 160 -56.87 9.65 69.05
C GLU A 160 -57.59 8.42 69.67
N SER A 161 -57.03 7.22 69.51
CA SER A 161 -57.54 5.98 70.12
C SER A 161 -56.81 5.49 71.38
N ASP A 162 -55.81 6.23 71.88
CA ASP A 162 -54.86 5.82 72.95
C ASP A 162 -54.14 4.47 72.69
N ASP A 163 -54.06 4.01 71.43
CA ASP A 163 -53.36 2.78 71.06
C ASP A 163 -51.84 3.00 70.98
N LYS A 164 -51.20 2.84 72.14
CA LYS A 164 -49.75 2.93 72.34
C LYS A 164 -48.95 1.90 71.53
N LYS A 165 -49.56 0.80 71.07
CA LYS A 165 -48.88 -0.16 70.18
C LYS A 165 -48.88 0.38 68.75
N ALA A 166 -50.01 0.89 68.28
CA ALA A 166 -50.11 1.54 66.97
C ALA A 166 -49.27 2.82 66.88
N GLU A 167 -49.14 3.60 67.98
CA GLU A 167 -48.23 4.76 68.02
C GLU A 167 -46.77 4.32 67.82
N VAL A 168 -46.31 3.27 68.52
CA VAL A 168 -44.94 2.76 68.35
C VAL A 168 -44.71 2.21 66.94
N GLU A 169 -45.68 1.51 66.34
CA GLU A 169 -45.59 1.07 64.94
C GLU A 169 -45.52 2.24 63.95
N ALA A 170 -46.32 3.30 64.17
CA ALA A 170 -46.27 4.49 63.33
C ALA A 170 -44.96 5.26 63.49
N LEU A 171 -44.40 5.35 64.71
CA LEU A 171 -43.10 5.96 64.98
C LEU A 171 -41.93 5.19 64.33
N THR A 172 -41.95 3.85 64.34
CA THR A 172 -40.91 3.05 63.66
C THR A 172 -41.04 3.11 62.13
N ALA A 173 -42.26 3.18 61.59
CA ALA A 173 -42.48 3.44 60.18
C ALA A 173 -41.95 4.84 59.76
N ILE A 174 -42.22 5.89 60.55
CA ILE A 174 -41.72 7.25 60.28
C ILE A 174 -40.19 7.30 60.31
N SER A 175 -39.52 6.62 61.26
CA SER A 175 -38.05 6.64 61.33
C SER A 175 -37.38 5.86 60.20
N GLN A 176 -37.96 4.74 59.76
CA GLN A 176 -37.53 4.02 58.55
C GLN A 176 -37.67 4.88 57.29
N LEU A 177 -38.83 5.52 57.11
CA LEU A 177 -39.09 6.39 55.96
C LEU A 177 -38.23 7.66 55.97
N GLY A 178 -37.85 8.17 57.15
CA GLY A 178 -36.88 9.25 57.27
C GLY A 178 -35.48 8.87 56.75
N TYR A 179 -35.05 7.62 56.95
CA TYR A 179 -33.82 7.11 56.35
C TYR A 179 -33.94 6.93 54.83
N GLU A 180 -35.07 6.42 54.33
CA GLU A 180 -35.33 6.36 52.89
C GLU A 180 -35.33 7.76 52.25
N GLN A 181 -35.94 8.76 52.89
CA GLN A 181 -35.93 10.15 52.44
C GLN A 181 -34.51 10.73 52.38
N ALA A 182 -33.68 10.48 53.40
CA ALA A 182 -32.27 10.90 53.40
C ALA A 182 -31.49 10.25 52.25
N LYS A 183 -31.71 8.95 51.99
CA LYS A 183 -31.08 8.21 50.90
C LYS A 183 -31.52 8.71 49.51
N VAL A 184 -32.79 9.05 49.32
CA VAL A 184 -33.29 9.68 48.09
C VAL A 184 -32.69 11.07 47.89
N ALA A 185 -32.51 11.85 48.96
CA ALA A 185 -31.82 13.14 48.89
C ALA A 185 -30.33 12.98 48.52
N GLU A 186 -29.64 11.96 49.04
CA GLU A 186 -28.26 11.63 48.68
C GLU A 186 -28.11 11.24 47.20
N LEU A 187 -29.07 10.47 46.66
CA LEU A 187 -29.10 10.13 45.23
C LEU A 187 -29.33 11.37 44.35
N LYS A 188 -30.19 12.31 44.77
CA LYS A 188 -30.37 13.60 44.08
C LYS A 188 -29.10 14.44 44.09
N THR A 189 -28.45 14.62 45.23
CA THR A 189 -27.22 15.42 45.30
C THR A 189 -26.08 14.79 44.52
N LYS A 190 -25.96 13.45 44.49
CA LYS A 190 -25.05 12.73 43.60
C LYS A 190 -25.32 13.02 42.12
N GLN A 191 -26.55 12.85 41.64
CA GLN A 191 -26.90 13.21 40.26
C GLN A 191 -26.62 14.68 39.93
N GLU A 192 -26.88 15.62 40.85
CA GLU A 192 -26.56 17.02 40.64
C GLU A 192 -25.05 17.28 40.55
N MET A 193 -24.24 16.63 41.40
CA MET A 193 -22.79 16.77 41.33
C MET A 193 -22.22 16.12 40.06
N GLU A 194 -22.73 14.96 39.65
CA GLU A 194 -22.36 14.32 38.38
C GLU A 194 -22.72 15.19 37.17
N LYS A 195 -23.91 15.81 37.17
CA LYS A 195 -24.35 16.76 36.13
C LYS A 195 -23.49 18.04 36.12
N LYS A 196 -23.06 18.55 37.28
CA LYS A 196 -22.13 19.68 37.39
C LYS A 196 -20.73 19.30 36.87
N VAL A 197 -20.16 18.19 37.33
CA VAL A 197 -18.84 17.68 36.86
C VAL A 197 -18.85 17.36 35.36
N ALA A 198 -19.96 16.85 34.81
CA ALA A 198 -20.12 16.61 33.37
C ALA A 198 -20.28 17.89 32.53
N ALA A 199 -20.64 19.02 33.16
CA ALA A 199 -20.71 20.34 32.52
C ALA A 199 -19.41 21.15 32.70
N GLU A 200 -18.70 20.98 33.81
CA GLU A 200 -17.42 21.64 34.13
C GLU A 200 -16.22 20.96 33.47
N LYS A 201 -16.26 19.63 33.29
CA LYS A 201 -15.29 18.96 32.41
C LYS A 201 -15.37 19.61 31.03
N PRO A 202 -14.25 20.15 30.49
CA PRO A 202 -14.21 20.51 29.09
C PRO A 202 -14.62 19.28 28.30
N LYS A 203 -15.51 19.46 27.31
CA LYS A 203 -15.61 18.46 26.25
C LYS A 203 -14.23 18.42 25.61
N GLU A 204 -13.48 17.36 25.88
CA GLU A 204 -12.39 16.96 25.01
C GLU A 204 -13.00 16.85 23.63
N GLN A 205 -12.73 17.87 22.80
CA GLN A 205 -12.98 17.78 21.38
C GLN A 205 -12.14 16.59 20.96
N ALA A 206 -12.80 15.48 20.62
CA ALA A 206 -12.15 14.29 20.11
C ALA A 206 -11.36 14.74 18.89
N GLN A 207 -10.06 15.00 19.09
CA GLN A 207 -9.20 15.52 18.05
C GLN A 207 -9.33 14.52 16.91
N PRO A 208 -9.72 14.95 15.69
CA PRO A 208 -9.82 14.03 14.59
C PRO A 208 -8.45 13.35 14.48
N TYR A 209 -8.44 12.01 14.45
CA TYR A 209 -7.19 11.25 14.41
C TYR A 209 -6.46 11.58 13.11
N GLN A 210 -5.68 12.65 13.16
CA GLN A 210 -4.70 12.99 12.16
C GLN A 210 -3.66 11.88 12.27
N PRO A 211 -3.37 11.15 11.17
CA PRO A 211 -2.19 10.31 11.14
C PRO A 211 -1.02 11.17 11.62
N THR A 212 -0.26 10.69 12.60
CA THR A 212 0.88 11.43 13.12
C THR A 212 1.92 11.53 12.01
N VAL A 213 1.83 12.60 11.23
CA VAL A 213 2.87 12.99 10.28
C VAL A 213 4.09 13.23 11.14
N GLN A 214 5.02 12.27 11.12
CA GLN A 214 6.27 12.41 11.85
C GLN A 214 6.92 13.70 11.36
N ALA A 215 7.44 14.51 12.27
CA ALA A 215 8.13 15.74 11.88
C ALA A 215 9.21 15.35 10.85
N PRO A 216 9.25 15.99 9.66
CA PRO A 216 10.20 15.62 8.63
C PRO A 216 11.62 15.71 9.20
N ASP A 217 12.47 14.74 8.85
CA ASP A 217 13.88 14.78 9.28
C ASP A 217 14.48 16.12 8.78
N PRO A 218 15.11 16.93 9.64
CA PRO A 218 15.66 18.21 9.23
C PRO A 218 16.65 18.09 8.07
N ARG A 219 17.38 16.97 7.94
CA ARG A 219 18.24 16.71 6.77
C ARG A 219 17.45 16.46 5.50
N ALA A 220 16.29 15.80 5.59
CA ALA A 220 15.40 15.62 4.46
C ALA A 220 14.79 16.95 4.00
N GLU A 221 14.47 17.86 4.93
CA GLU A 221 14.02 19.22 4.61
C GLU A 221 15.14 20.08 4.00
N GLU A 222 16.36 20.05 4.55
CA GLU A 222 17.53 20.71 3.97
C GLU A 222 17.88 20.18 2.56
N TRP A 223 17.79 18.87 2.34
CA TRP A 223 18.01 18.27 1.02
C TRP A 223 16.88 18.61 0.04
N ALA A 224 15.62 18.58 0.48
CA ALA A 224 14.45 18.91 -0.36
C ALA A 224 14.44 20.38 -0.77
N THR A 225 14.73 21.30 0.15
CA THR A 225 14.81 22.75 -0.13
C THR A 225 15.97 23.09 -1.07
N LYS A 226 17.09 22.36 -0.98
CA LYS A 226 18.23 22.45 -1.90
C LYS A 226 17.91 21.90 -3.30
N ASN A 227 17.01 20.93 -3.41
CA ASN A 227 16.61 20.30 -4.67
C ASN A 227 15.24 20.79 -5.13
N GLU A 228 15.19 21.98 -5.74
CA GLU A 228 13.95 22.65 -6.19
C GLU A 228 12.99 21.81 -7.07
N TRP A 229 13.44 20.71 -7.67
CA TRP A 229 12.59 19.79 -8.43
C TRP A 229 11.77 18.86 -7.53
N PHE A 230 12.20 18.59 -6.30
CA PHE A 230 11.52 17.72 -5.35
C PHE A 230 10.21 18.38 -4.88
N GLY A 231 9.11 17.65 -4.96
CA GLY A 231 7.75 18.16 -4.72
C GLY A 231 7.18 19.05 -5.84
N LYS A 232 7.98 19.51 -6.81
CA LYS A 232 7.51 20.27 -7.99
C LYS A 232 7.36 19.40 -9.24
N ASP A 233 8.35 18.54 -9.50
CA ASP A 233 8.32 17.55 -10.59
C ASP A 233 7.93 16.18 -10.02
N ASN A 234 6.68 15.77 -10.27
CA ASN A 234 6.14 14.51 -9.78
C ASN A 234 6.96 13.30 -10.25
N ALA A 235 7.50 13.30 -11.47
CA ALA A 235 8.24 12.15 -11.99
C ALA A 235 9.56 11.99 -11.21
N MET A 236 10.32 13.07 -11.07
CA MET A 236 11.59 13.06 -10.33
C MET A 236 11.37 12.79 -8.83
N THR A 237 10.27 13.29 -8.26
CA THR A 237 9.90 13.09 -6.85
C THR A 237 9.54 11.63 -6.56
N TYR A 238 8.74 10.98 -7.41
CA TYR A 238 8.41 9.56 -7.23
C TYR A 238 9.62 8.64 -7.45
N THR A 239 10.51 8.95 -8.40
CA THR A 239 11.79 8.22 -8.51
C THR A 239 12.68 8.42 -7.28
N ALA A 240 12.69 9.60 -6.66
CA ALA A 240 13.45 9.80 -5.43
C ALA A 240 12.93 8.93 -4.26
N PHE A 241 11.62 8.70 -4.18
CA PHE A 241 11.04 7.76 -3.21
C PHE A 241 11.35 6.28 -3.52
N ASP A 242 11.37 5.87 -4.79
CA ASP A 242 11.76 4.49 -5.15
C ASP A 242 13.28 4.26 -4.98
N LEU A 243 14.10 5.29 -5.22
CA LEU A 243 15.54 5.27 -4.94
C LEU A 243 15.86 5.30 -3.44
N HIS A 244 15.11 6.06 -2.62
CA HIS A 244 15.17 5.96 -1.16
C HIS A 244 15.00 4.51 -0.73
N ARG A 245 13.93 3.87 -1.21
CA ARG A 245 13.58 2.49 -0.86
C ARG A 245 14.67 1.50 -1.26
N LYS A 246 15.22 1.60 -2.46
CA LYS A 246 16.36 0.76 -2.91
C LYS A 246 17.60 0.99 -2.05
N LEU A 247 17.94 2.24 -1.79
CA LEU A 247 19.11 2.58 -0.97
C LEU A 247 19.00 2.05 0.47
N THR A 248 17.81 2.07 1.08
CA THR A 248 17.61 1.63 2.47
C THR A 248 17.27 0.13 2.61
N GLU A 249 16.47 -0.45 1.71
CA GLU A 249 16.04 -1.86 1.76
C GLU A 249 17.03 -2.82 1.06
N GLU A 250 17.61 -2.42 -0.08
CA GLU A 250 18.46 -3.30 -0.92
C GLU A 250 19.96 -3.04 -0.70
N GLU A 251 20.37 -1.78 -0.56
CA GLU A 251 21.80 -1.39 -0.43
C GLU A 251 22.22 -1.03 1.01
N GLY A 252 21.29 -0.95 1.96
CA GLY A 252 21.56 -0.78 3.40
C GLY A 252 22.13 0.59 3.83
N PHE A 253 21.97 1.64 3.03
CA PHE A 253 22.38 3.01 3.39
C PHE A 253 21.51 3.58 4.51
N ASP A 254 22.15 4.25 5.49
CA ASP A 254 21.45 4.99 6.54
C ASP A 254 20.89 6.33 5.99
N PRO A 255 19.56 6.54 6.01
CA PRO A 255 18.92 7.75 5.50
C PRO A 255 19.21 9.02 6.32
N GLN A 256 19.86 8.90 7.49
CA GLN A 256 20.34 10.04 8.27
C GLN A 256 21.72 10.54 7.82
N THR A 257 22.39 9.88 6.87
CA THR A 257 23.74 10.25 6.40
C THR A 257 23.75 11.17 5.19
N ASP A 258 24.73 12.08 5.14
CA ASP A 258 25.05 12.88 3.96
C ASP A 258 25.35 12.04 2.70
N GLU A 259 25.81 10.81 2.87
CA GLU A 259 26.22 9.92 1.77
C GLU A 259 25.01 9.40 1.00
N TYR A 260 23.98 8.95 1.72
CA TYR A 260 22.67 8.61 1.16
C TYR A 260 22.09 9.75 0.31
N TYR A 261 22.09 11.00 0.81
CA TYR A 261 21.56 12.15 0.05
C TYR A 261 22.39 12.50 -1.20
N LYS A 262 23.73 12.40 -1.14
CA LYS A 262 24.62 12.57 -2.31
C LYS A 262 24.36 11.49 -3.37
N GLU A 263 24.04 10.28 -2.93
CA GLU A 263 23.83 9.14 -3.82
C GLU A 263 22.45 9.16 -4.49
N ILE A 264 21.40 9.66 -3.80
CA ILE A 264 20.13 10.02 -4.46
C ILE A 264 20.36 11.11 -5.52
N ASP A 265 21.05 12.20 -5.18
CA ASP A 265 21.40 13.28 -6.10
C ASP A 265 22.09 12.76 -7.37
N LYS A 266 23.00 11.79 -7.21
CA LYS A 266 23.77 11.14 -8.28
C LYS A 266 22.89 10.22 -9.13
N ARG A 267 22.07 9.36 -8.54
CA ARG A 267 21.16 8.46 -9.26
C ARG A 267 20.06 9.23 -10.00
N ILE A 268 19.44 10.24 -9.37
CA ILE A 268 18.46 11.12 -10.03
C ILE A 268 19.06 11.87 -11.23
N ARG A 269 20.34 12.27 -11.18
CA ARG A 269 21.03 12.87 -12.35
C ARG A 269 21.25 11.89 -13.51
N LEU A 270 21.42 10.60 -13.22
CA LEU A 270 21.56 9.54 -14.23
C LEU A 270 20.22 9.15 -14.85
N GLU A 271 19.14 9.10 -14.06
CA GLU A 271 17.77 8.85 -14.53
C GLU A 271 17.22 10.04 -15.36
N PHE A 272 17.60 11.28 -15.01
CA PHE A 272 17.09 12.49 -15.68
C PHE A 272 18.20 13.44 -16.20
N PRO A 273 19.10 13.02 -17.13
CA PRO A 273 20.17 13.89 -17.62
C PRO A 273 19.64 15.22 -18.20
N ASN A 274 18.54 15.12 -18.96
CA ASN A 274 17.80 16.24 -19.56
C ASN A 274 17.22 17.27 -18.57
N LYS A 275 17.29 17.02 -17.25
CA LYS A 275 16.82 17.93 -16.19
C LYS A 275 17.96 18.66 -15.47
N PHE A 276 19.20 18.19 -15.61
CA PHE A 276 20.38 18.73 -14.92
C PHE A 276 21.46 19.27 -15.84
N ASP A 277 21.54 18.76 -17.07
CA ASP A 277 22.29 19.44 -18.12
C ASP A 277 21.66 20.82 -18.35
N LYS A 278 22.43 21.86 -18.01
CA LYS A 278 22.08 23.24 -18.37
C LYS A 278 21.87 23.27 -19.89
N PRO A 279 20.88 24.01 -20.40
CA PRO A 279 20.81 24.30 -21.83
C PRO A 279 22.05 25.12 -22.20
N VAL A 280 23.11 24.43 -22.64
CA VAL A 280 24.11 25.04 -23.51
C VAL A 280 23.31 25.59 -24.66
N GLU A 281 23.38 26.91 -24.86
CA GLU A 281 22.80 27.55 -26.02
C GLU A 281 23.53 27.04 -27.27
N LYS A 282 23.05 25.89 -27.77
CA LYS A 282 23.22 25.49 -29.16
C LYS A 282 22.48 26.53 -29.97
N THR A 283 23.17 27.64 -30.19
CA THR A 283 22.75 28.72 -31.09
C THR A 283 22.39 28.04 -32.40
N THR A 284 21.09 27.99 -32.69
CA THR A 284 20.55 27.34 -33.88
C THR A 284 20.84 28.26 -35.06
N SER A 285 22.11 28.26 -35.47
CA SER A 285 22.55 28.86 -36.72
C SER A 285 21.63 28.33 -37.80
N LYS A 286 20.88 29.25 -38.42
CA LYS A 286 19.94 28.90 -39.49
C LYS A 286 20.70 28.06 -40.50
N PRO A 287 20.18 26.90 -40.94
CA PRO A 287 20.88 26.04 -41.88
C PRO A 287 21.15 26.85 -43.15
N THR A 288 22.42 27.21 -43.35
CA THR A 288 22.85 27.97 -44.53
C THR A 288 22.62 27.09 -45.74
N GLN A 289 21.67 27.48 -46.59
CA GLN A 289 21.24 26.70 -47.74
C GLN A 289 22.41 26.56 -48.73
N THR A 290 23.15 25.46 -48.64
CA THR A 290 24.27 25.15 -49.52
C THR A 290 23.73 24.72 -50.88
N VAL A 291 23.71 25.67 -51.82
CA VAL A 291 23.38 25.39 -53.22
C VAL A 291 24.44 24.43 -53.77
N ALA A 292 24.01 23.24 -54.18
CA ALA A 292 24.92 22.16 -54.54
C ALA A 292 25.66 22.45 -55.86
N SER A 293 26.95 22.76 -55.78
CA SER A 293 27.85 22.49 -56.90
C SER A 293 28.01 20.98 -57.01
N ALA A 294 27.66 20.42 -58.16
CA ALA A 294 27.92 19.01 -58.44
C ALA A 294 29.43 18.71 -58.48
N THR A 295 29.77 17.41 -58.41
CA THR A 295 31.13 16.84 -58.46
C THR A 295 31.89 16.80 -57.12
N ARG A 296 31.74 15.69 -56.36
CA ARG A 296 32.78 14.65 -56.18
C ARG A 296 32.35 13.66 -55.10
N SER A 297 32.27 12.37 -55.43
CA SER A 297 31.81 11.32 -54.51
C SER A 297 32.87 10.96 -53.46
N PRO A 298 32.49 10.71 -52.18
CA PRO A 298 33.38 10.13 -51.18
C PRO A 298 33.63 8.65 -51.48
N LYS A 299 34.85 8.16 -51.20
CA LYS A 299 35.25 6.77 -51.46
C LYS A 299 34.64 5.84 -50.40
N THR A 300 34.03 4.76 -50.88
CA THR A 300 33.33 3.69 -50.15
C THR A 300 34.03 3.19 -48.88
N SER A 301 33.30 3.29 -47.76
CA SER A 301 33.20 2.32 -46.65
C SER A 301 34.29 1.25 -46.46
N ARG A 302 34.99 1.30 -45.31
CA ARG A 302 35.65 0.14 -44.69
C ARG A 302 34.71 -0.42 -43.61
N LYS A 303 34.27 -1.68 -43.69
CA LYS A 303 33.49 -2.31 -42.60
C LYS A 303 34.44 -2.57 -41.42
N THR A 304 34.15 -1.99 -40.26
CA THR A 304 34.80 -2.28 -38.97
C THR A 304 33.72 -2.67 -37.98
N VAL A 305 34.01 -3.63 -37.08
CA VAL A 305 33.04 -4.14 -36.11
C VAL A 305 33.58 -3.96 -34.70
N LYS A 306 32.76 -3.36 -33.83
CA LYS A 306 33.03 -3.25 -32.40
C LYS A 306 32.32 -4.37 -31.65
N LEU A 307 33.10 -5.23 -31.01
CA LEU A 307 32.62 -6.31 -30.16
C LEU A 307 32.53 -5.83 -28.71
N THR A 308 31.38 -6.07 -28.08
CA THR A 308 31.19 -5.82 -26.64
C THR A 308 32.09 -6.75 -25.80
N PRO A 309 32.37 -6.42 -24.53
CA PRO A 309 33.09 -7.33 -23.63
C PRO A 309 32.46 -8.73 -23.54
N SER A 310 31.13 -8.81 -23.48
CA SER A 310 30.39 -10.09 -23.51
C SER A 310 30.62 -10.85 -24.82
N GLN A 311 30.62 -10.19 -25.97
CA GLN A 311 30.91 -10.81 -27.27
C GLN A 311 32.35 -11.32 -27.37
N VAL A 312 33.32 -10.56 -26.84
CA VAL A 312 34.72 -10.99 -26.75
C VAL A 312 34.88 -12.18 -25.80
N ALA A 313 34.16 -12.21 -24.67
CA ALA A 313 34.14 -13.32 -23.73
C ALA A 313 33.48 -14.58 -24.32
N ILE A 314 32.35 -14.42 -25.01
CA ILE A 314 31.61 -15.50 -25.68
C ILE A 314 32.46 -16.11 -26.80
N ALA A 315 33.07 -15.30 -27.67
CA ALA A 315 33.96 -15.79 -28.73
C ALA A 315 35.12 -16.62 -28.16
N LYS A 316 35.79 -16.12 -27.10
CA LYS A 316 36.85 -16.85 -26.38
C LYS A 316 36.34 -18.14 -25.73
N LYS A 317 35.15 -18.12 -25.11
CA LYS A 317 34.50 -19.28 -24.45
C LYS A 317 34.06 -20.36 -25.46
N LEU A 318 33.80 -19.97 -26.71
CA LEU A 318 33.50 -20.86 -27.84
C LEU A 318 34.75 -21.26 -28.65
N GLY A 319 35.94 -20.72 -28.33
CA GLY A 319 37.18 -20.99 -29.06
C GLY A 319 37.29 -20.34 -30.45
N VAL A 320 36.33 -19.52 -30.86
CA VAL A 320 36.22 -18.94 -32.20
C VAL A 320 37.03 -17.62 -32.28
N PRO A 321 37.84 -17.39 -33.34
CA PRO A 321 38.55 -16.13 -33.50
C PRO A 321 37.60 -14.93 -33.64
N LEU A 322 38.00 -13.79 -33.08
CA LEU A 322 37.18 -12.57 -33.01
C LEU A 322 36.73 -12.06 -34.41
N GLU A 323 37.52 -12.33 -35.44
CA GLU A 323 37.21 -12.00 -36.83
C GLU A 323 36.03 -12.79 -37.39
N GLU A 324 35.97 -14.11 -37.14
CA GLU A 324 34.88 -14.96 -37.63
C GLU A 324 33.59 -14.69 -36.86
N TYR A 325 33.69 -14.50 -35.55
CA TYR A 325 32.56 -14.09 -34.73
C TYR A 325 32.00 -12.72 -35.17
N ALA A 326 32.86 -11.76 -35.53
CA ALA A 326 32.45 -10.48 -36.10
C ALA A 326 31.84 -10.60 -37.52
N LYS A 327 32.37 -11.48 -38.39
CA LYS A 327 31.77 -11.81 -39.70
C LYS A 327 30.37 -12.40 -39.53
N GLN A 328 30.20 -13.33 -38.58
CA GLN A 328 28.91 -13.95 -38.30
C GLN A 328 27.88 -12.94 -37.77
N LEU A 329 28.30 -12.00 -36.91
CA LEU A 329 27.47 -10.89 -36.42
C LEU A 329 27.08 -9.84 -37.46
N ILE A 330 27.75 -9.77 -38.61
CA ILE A 330 27.28 -8.98 -39.77
C ILE A 330 26.19 -9.77 -40.50
N ASN A 331 26.46 -11.04 -40.80
CA ASN A 331 25.57 -11.89 -41.58
C ASN A 331 24.20 -12.12 -40.90
N THR A 332 24.13 -12.09 -39.56
CA THR A 332 22.86 -12.15 -38.80
C THR A 332 22.18 -10.79 -38.57
N LYS A 333 22.67 -9.71 -39.20
CA LYS A 333 22.10 -8.35 -39.15
C LYS A 333 21.84 -7.72 -40.53
N GLU A 334 22.31 -8.34 -41.60
CA GLU A 334 22.03 -7.94 -43.00
C GLU A 334 20.93 -8.84 -43.63
N VAL A 335 20.15 -9.53 -42.78
CA VAL A 335 18.92 -10.31 -43.06
C VAL A 335 17.82 -9.80 -42.13
#